data_AF-A0A959T1H9-F1
#
_entry.id   AF-A0A959T1H9-F1
#
_cell.length_a   1.000
_cell.length_b   1.000
_cell.length_c   1.000
_cell.angle_alpha   90.00
_cell.angle_beta   90.00
_cell.angle_gamma   90.00
#
_symmetry.space_group_name_H-M   'P 1'
#
loop_
_entity.id
_entity.type
_entity.pdbx_description
1 polymer ?
#
loop_
_entity_poly.entity_id
_entity_poly.type
_entity_poly.pdbx_seq_one_letter_code
_entity_poly.pdbx_strand_id
1 'polypeptide(L)' 'MSRHGKVLVAMSGGVDSSVTAMLLHDEGYEVIGVTMKTW' A
#
# COMPACT_ATOMS: atom_id res chain seq x y z
N MET A 1 7.17 13.54 -6.86
CA MET A 1 6.10 13.01 -7.74
C MET A 1 6.38 11.54 -7.97
N SER A 2 5.39 10.64 -7.87
CA SER A 2 5.59 9.20 -8.06
C SER A 2 6.20 8.90 -9.42
N ARG A 3 7.12 7.94 -9.49
CA ARG A 3 7.73 7.55 -10.77
C ARG A 3 6.79 6.76 -11.66
N HIS A 4 5.79 6.10 -11.07
CA HIS A 4 4.90 5.16 -11.76
C HIS A 4 3.40 5.50 -11.66
N GLY A 5 2.94 6.02 -10.51
CA GLY A 5 1.54 6.39 -10.30
C GLY A 5 1.10 6.21 -8.85
N LYS A 6 -0.21 6.40 -8.58
CA LYS A 6 -0.82 6.17 -7.27
C LYS A 6 -1.40 4.76 -7.17
N VAL A 7 -1.17 4.08 -6.04
CA VAL A 7 -1.68 2.73 -5.79
C VAL A 7 -2.40 2.71 -4.43
N LEU A 8 -3.62 2.19 -4.41
CA LEU A 8 -4.31 1.89 -3.16
C LEU A 8 -3.98 0.46 -2.72
N VAL A 9 -3.49 0.31 -1.49
CA VAL A 9 -3.23 -1.00 -0.88
C VAL A 9 -4.24 -1.24 0.23
N ALA A 10 -4.96 -2.36 0.15
CA ALA A 10 -5.84 -2.80 1.23
C ALA A 10 -4.98 -3.29 2.41
N MET A 11 -4.95 -2.49 3.48
CA MET A 11 -4.19 -2.73 4.69
C MET A 11 -5.04 -3.55 5.68
N SER A 12 -4.81 -4.86 5.73
CA SER A 12 -5.48 -5.76 6.67
C SER A 12 -4.94 -5.65 8.10
N GLY A 13 -3.77 -5.03 8.27
CA GLY A 13 -3.01 -5.03 9.52
C GLY A 13 -2.05 -6.23 9.65
N GLY A 14 -2.10 -7.17 8.69
CA GLY A 14 -1.17 -8.30 8.62
C GLY A 14 0.16 -7.95 7.94
N VAL A 15 1.17 -8.79 8.18
CA VAL A 15 2.53 -8.60 7.65
C VAL A 15 2.57 -8.53 6.12
N ASP A 16 1.75 -9.32 5.44
CA ASP A 16 1.73 -9.38 3.97
C ASP A 16 1.34 -8.03 3.35
N SER A 17 0.31 -7.38 3.91
CA SER A 17 -0.13 -6.06 3.45
C SER A 17 0.91 -4.97 3.73
N SER A 18 1.60 -5.07 4.87
CA SER A 18 2.67 -4.15 5.24
C SER A 18 3.91 -4.28 4.34
N VAL A 19 4.33 -5.51 4.03
CA VAL A 19 5.45 -5.76 3.12
C VAL A 19 5.10 -5.36 1.68
N THR A 20 3.87 -5.63 1.24
CA THR A 20 3.38 -5.20 -0.09
C THR A 20 3.44 -3.68 -0.23
N ALA A 21 2.96 -2.92 0.78
CA ALA A 21 3.03 -1.47 0.77
C ALA A 21 4.47 -0.94 0.75
N MET A 22 5.38 -1.60 1.48
CA MET A 22 6.80 -1.23 1.51
C MET A 22 7.49 -1.44 0.16
N LEU A 23 7.28 -2.60 -0.48
CA LEU A 23 7.89 -2.90 -1.78
C LEU A 23 7.42 -1.92 -2.87
N LEU A 24 6.11 -1.61 -2.92
CA LEU A 24 5.57 -0.64 -3.86
C LEU A 24 6.12 0.78 -3.60
N HIS A 25 6.34 1.14 -2.34
CA HIS A 25 6.97 2.42 -2.01
C HIS A 25 8.43 2.48 -2.50
N ASP A 26 9.21 1.42 -2.29
CA ASP A 26 10.61 1.32 -2.73
C ASP A 26 10.74 1.33 -4.25
N GLU A 27 9.78 0.73 -4.96
CA GLU A 27 9.68 0.81 -6.42
C GLU A 27 9.29 2.21 -6.94
N GLY A 28 8.90 3.14 -6.06
CA GLY A 28 8.65 4.55 -6.40
C GLY A 28 7.18 4.88 -6.71
N TYR A 29 6.24 4.05 -6.26
CA TYR A 29 4.81 4.36 -6.29
C TYR A 29 4.40 5.31 -5.16
N GLU A 30 3.38 6.13 -5.40
CA GLU A 30 2.66 6.83 -4.33
C GLU A 30 1.63 5.86 -3.73
N VAL A 31 2.00 5.23 -2.62
CA VAL A 31 1.18 4.22 -1.94
C VAL A 31 0.21 4.89 -0.97
N ILE A 32 -1.06 4.51 -1.07
CA ILE A 32 -2.14 4.93 -0.16
C ILE A 32 -2.70 3.68 0.51
N GLY A 33 -2.48 3.54 1.82
CA GLY A 33 -3.04 2.44 2.61
C GLY A 33 -4.49 2.66 2.98
N VAL A 34 -5.34 1.64 2.81
CA VAL A 34 -6.76 1.68 3.21
C VAL A 34 -7.10 0.45 4.04
N THR A 35 -7.57 0.66 5.26
CA THR A 35 -8.17 -0.42 6.07
C THR A 35 -9.68 -0.38 5.93
N MET A 36 -10.28 -1.52 5.58
CA MET A 36 -11.73 -1.66 5.55
C MET A 36 -12.22 -2.17 6.90
N LYS A 37 -13.21 -1.50 7.49
CA LYS A 37 -13.92 -2.01 8.67
C LYS A 37 -15.19 -2.72 8.21
N THR A 38 -15.19 -4.04 8.33
CA THR A 38 -16.25 -4.93 7.81
C THR A 38 -17.18 -5.47 8.90
N TRP A 39 -16.84 -5.25 10.17
CA TRP A 39 -17.59 -5.62 11.37
C TRP A 39 -17.33 -4.62 12.50
#